data_AF-A0A4Z0CD55-F1
#
_entry.id   AF-A0A4Z0CD55-F1
#
_cell.length_a   1.000
_cell.length_b   1.000
_cell.length_c   1.000
_cell.angle_alpha   90.00
_cell.angle_beta   90.00
_cell.angle_gamma   90.00
#
_symmetry.space_group_name_H-M   'P 1'
#
loop_
_entity.id
_entity.type
_entity.pdbx_description
1 polymer ?
#
loop_
_entity_poly.entity_id
_entity_poly.type
_entity_poly.pdbx_seq_one_letter_code
_entity_poly.pdbx_strand_id
1 'polypeptide(L)'
;MTGGAERAIAQLETIVARQQEHLRRGEADALHALDAALRTGLALLGAQVRAGGLPLALKPRVAALSLACETCWRLAQRRGQDAEAALQALGAGQTRLQEARLRGVYGRTGGVSSGWRSGGTAIA
;
A
#
# COMPACT_ATOMS: atom_id res chain seq x y z
N MET A 1 35.54 20.76 -6.13
CA MET A 1 34.65 20.26 -5.04
C MET A 1 33.31 19.68 -5.53
N THR A 2 33.05 19.59 -6.84
CA THR A 2 31.77 19.12 -7.43
C THR A 2 31.52 17.61 -7.35
N GLY A 3 32.57 16.80 -7.20
CA GLY A 3 32.45 15.33 -7.21
C GLY A 3 31.67 14.72 -6.03
N GLY A 4 31.35 15.48 -4.98
CA GLY A 4 30.50 15.01 -3.87
C GLY A 4 29.01 14.93 -4.25
N ALA A 5 28.47 16.04 -4.76
CA ALA A 5 27.07 16.15 -5.13
C ALA A 5 26.72 15.24 -6.31
N GLU A 6 27.64 15.09 -7.26
CA GLU A 6 27.47 14.21 -8.41
C GLU A 6 27.38 12.73 -8.00
N ARG A 7 28.23 12.28 -7.07
CA ARG A 7 28.15 10.93 -6.49
C ARG A 7 26.85 10.71 -5.72
N ALA A 8 26.41 11.70 -4.94
CA ALA A 8 25.15 11.62 -4.20
C ALA A 8 23.94 11.51 -5.14
N ILE A 9 23.90 12.30 -6.22
CA ILE A 9 22.84 12.23 -7.24
C ILE A 9 22.84 10.87 -7.93
N ALA A 10 24.00 10.35 -8.34
CA ALA A 10 24.09 9.04 -8.98
C ALA A 10 23.63 7.88 -8.06
N GLN A 11 23.92 7.98 -6.75
CA GLN A 11 23.40 7.04 -5.76
C GLN A 11 21.88 7.12 -5.65
N LEU A 12 21.31 8.33 -5.59
CA LEU A 12 19.87 8.53 -5.56
C LEU A 12 19.18 7.98 -6.81
N GLU A 13 19.74 8.21 -8.01
CA GLU A 13 19.22 7.66 -9.27
C GLU A 13 19.13 6.12 -9.23
N THR A 14 20.16 5.47 -8.67
CA THR A 14 20.17 4.01 -8.50
C THR A 14 19.09 3.54 -7.53
N ILE A 15 18.90 4.24 -6.41
CA ILE A 15 17.88 3.87 -5.41
C ILE A 15 16.48 4.03 -5.99
N VAL A 16 16.20 5.15 -6.70
CA VAL A 16 14.90 5.38 -7.35
C VAL A 16 14.62 4.32 -8.42
N ALA A 17 15.61 3.94 -9.22
CA ALA A 17 15.45 2.89 -10.22
C ALA A 17 15.08 1.53 -9.59
N ARG A 18 15.71 1.17 -8.47
CA ARG A 18 15.35 -0.03 -7.69
C ARG A 18 13.93 0.07 -7.12
N GLN A 19 13.57 1.22 -6.56
CA GLN A 19 12.23 1.44 -6.03
C GLN A 19 11.15 1.26 -7.11
N GLN A 20 11.37 1.79 -8.31
CA GLN A 20 10.45 1.58 -9.45
C GLN A 20 10.29 0.10 -9.80
N GLU A 21 11.37 -0.66 -9.78
CA GLU A 21 11.34 -2.09 -10.08
C GLU A 21 10.55 -2.87 -9.03
N HIS A 22 10.83 -2.66 -7.73
CA HIS A 22 10.07 -3.30 -6.65
C HIS A 22 8.60 -2.87 -6.64
N LEU A 23 8.31 -1.60 -6.99
CA LEU A 23 6.94 -1.11 -7.16
C LEU A 23 6.22 -1.81 -8.30
N ARG A 24 6.88 -2.22 -9.38
CA ARG A 24 6.25 -3.02 -10.46
C ARG A 24 5.97 -4.43 -10.00
N ARG A 25 6.93 -5.05 -9.28
CA ARG A 25 6.83 -6.43 -8.77
C ARG A 25 5.86 -6.58 -7.59
N GLY A 26 5.52 -5.50 -6.89
CA GLY A 26 4.64 -5.53 -5.73
C GLY A 26 5.33 -6.00 -4.44
N GLU A 27 6.65 -5.86 -4.37
CA GLU A 27 7.47 -6.31 -3.23
C GLU A 27 7.51 -5.24 -2.12
N ALA A 28 6.49 -5.23 -1.25
CA ALA A 28 6.30 -4.19 -0.24
C ALA A 28 7.47 -4.06 0.77
N ASP A 29 8.04 -5.18 1.20
CA ASP A 29 9.13 -5.18 2.21
C ASP A 29 10.40 -4.46 1.71
N ALA A 30 10.71 -4.62 0.41
CA ALA A 30 11.85 -3.97 -0.21
C ALA A 30 11.67 -2.44 -0.30
N LEU A 31 10.43 -1.96 -0.38
CA LEU A 31 10.13 -0.52 -0.51
C LEU A 31 10.46 0.26 0.76
N HIS A 32 10.23 -0.31 1.94
CA HIS A 32 10.52 0.37 3.21
C HIS A 32 12.00 0.68 3.40
N ALA A 33 12.88 -0.28 3.09
CA ALA A 33 14.33 -0.08 3.17
C ALA A 33 14.81 0.97 2.15
N LEU A 34 14.24 0.98 0.95
CA LEU A 34 14.58 1.94 -0.11
C LEU A 34 14.10 3.36 0.22
N ASP A 35 12.93 3.51 0.82
CA ASP A 35 12.41 4.81 1.29
C ASP A 35 13.30 5.43 2.37
N ALA A 36 13.76 4.62 3.33
CA ALA A 36 14.70 5.07 4.35
C ALA A 36 16.01 5.57 3.71
N ALA A 37 16.57 4.79 2.78
CA ALA A 37 17.78 5.18 2.04
C ALA A 37 17.60 6.46 1.22
N LEU A 38 16.44 6.66 0.58
CA LEU A 38 16.10 7.88 -0.16
C LEU A 38 16.08 9.11 0.75
N ARG A 39 15.44 9.03 1.92
CA ARG A 39 15.38 10.15 2.88
C ARG A 39 16.78 10.56 3.33
N THR A 40 17.64 9.59 3.66
CA THR A 40 19.03 9.87 4.04
C THR A 40 19.82 10.49 2.89
N GLY A 41 19.72 9.94 1.68
CA GLY A 41 20.42 10.47 0.51
C GLY A 41 19.97 11.90 0.13
N LEU A 42 18.67 12.19 0.22
CA LEU A 42 18.12 13.52 -0.01
C LEU A 42 18.58 14.53 1.05
N ALA A 43 18.63 14.12 2.32
CA ALA A 43 19.14 14.97 3.40
C ALA A 43 20.62 15.32 3.20
N LEU A 44 21.44 14.33 2.79
CA LEU A 44 22.85 14.54 2.46
C LEU A 44 23.03 15.46 1.25
N LEU A 45 22.24 15.27 0.19
CA LEU A 45 22.25 16.17 -0.97
C LEU A 45 21.85 17.60 -0.56
N GLY A 46 20.79 17.76 0.24
CA GLY A 46 20.34 19.05 0.74
C GLY A 46 21.36 19.76 1.63
N ALA A 47 22.14 19.02 2.43
CA ALA A 47 23.26 19.57 3.19
C ALA A 47 24.38 20.09 2.26
N GLN A 48 24.75 19.31 1.24
CA GLN A 48 25.77 19.71 0.26
C GLN A 48 25.35 20.92 -0.58
N VAL A 49 24.08 20.96 -1.00
CA VAL A 49 23.52 22.10 -1.74
C VAL A 49 23.53 23.38 -0.89
N ARG A 50 23.22 23.30 0.41
CA ARG A 50 23.31 24.47 1.30
C ARG A 50 24.75 24.94 1.53
N ALA A 51 25.71 24.02 1.54
CA ALA A 51 27.11 24.33 1.79
C ALA A 51 27.84 24.96 0.57
N GLY A 52 27.39 24.70 -0.65
CA GLY A 52 28.14 25.14 -1.85
C GLY A 52 27.31 25.39 -3.11
N GLY A 53 25.97 25.35 -3.03
CA GLY A 53 25.08 25.45 -4.17
C GLY A 53 25.10 24.21 -5.07
N LEU A 54 24.06 24.06 -5.89
CA LEU A 54 24.03 23.00 -6.91
C LEU A 54 24.61 23.55 -8.23
N PRO A 55 25.65 22.92 -8.82
CA PRO A 55 26.12 23.26 -10.15
C PRO A 55 24.98 23.28 -11.17
N LEU A 56 24.99 24.26 -12.09
CA LEU A 56 23.96 24.39 -13.14
C LEU A 56 23.78 23.11 -13.96
N ALA A 57 24.88 22.39 -14.24
CA ALA A 57 24.88 21.13 -14.96
C ALA A 57 24.10 20.00 -14.26
N LEU A 58 23.94 20.07 -12.93
CA LEU A 58 23.26 19.02 -12.15
C LEU A 58 21.77 19.32 -11.92
N LYS A 59 21.31 20.55 -12.16
CA LYS A 59 19.89 20.94 -12.06
C LYS A 59 18.94 20.04 -12.86
N PRO A 60 19.18 19.71 -14.15
CA PRO A 60 18.29 18.84 -14.90
C PRO A 60 18.19 17.44 -14.31
N ARG A 61 19.29 16.90 -13.75
CA ARG A 61 19.28 15.58 -13.09
C ARG A 61 18.45 15.60 -11.81
N VAL A 62 18.56 16.66 -11.02
CA VAL A 62 17.72 16.83 -9.82
C VAL A 62 16.24 16.97 -10.19
N ALA A 63 15.91 17.71 -11.25
CA ALA A 63 14.53 17.82 -11.73
C ALA A 63 13.98 16.45 -12.20
N ALA A 64 14.78 15.67 -12.94
CA ALA A 64 14.41 14.33 -13.38
C ALA A 64 14.22 13.37 -12.18
N LEU A 65 15.08 13.44 -11.17
CA LEU A 65 14.93 12.69 -9.92
C LEU A 65 13.63 13.05 -9.19
N SER A 66 13.31 14.34 -9.06
CA SER A 66 12.08 14.79 -8.43
C SER A 66 10.85 14.24 -9.15
N LEU A 67 10.84 14.28 -10.49
CA LEU A 67 9.76 13.71 -11.29
C LEU A 67 9.64 12.20 -11.09
N ALA A 68 10.78 11.48 -11.09
CA ALA A 68 10.80 10.04 -10.88
C ALA A 68 10.24 9.66 -9.49
N CYS A 69 10.64 10.37 -8.43
CA CYS A 69 10.10 10.18 -7.09
C CYS A 69 8.58 10.43 -7.03
N GLU A 70 8.10 11.48 -7.70
CA GLU A 70 6.66 11.77 -7.75
C GLU A 70 5.88 10.65 -8.48
N THR A 71 6.42 10.11 -9.58
CA THR A 71 5.81 8.98 -10.28
C THR A 71 5.75 7.72 -9.41
N CYS A 72 6.82 7.42 -8.67
CA CYS A 72 6.84 6.31 -7.71
C CYS A 72 5.77 6.49 -6.64
N TRP A 73 5.65 7.68 -6.07
CA TRP A 73 4.68 7.99 -5.02
C TRP A 73 3.23 7.82 -5.51
N ARG A 74 2.91 8.37 -6.69
CA ARG A 74 1.57 8.20 -7.29
C ARG A 74 1.24 6.73 -7.57
N LEU A 75 2.22 5.95 -8.04
CA LEU A 75 2.03 4.52 -8.28
C LEU A 75 1.78 3.77 -6.97
N ALA A 76 2.59 4.02 -5.94
CA ALA A 76 2.41 3.41 -4.62
C ALA A 76 1.02 3.73 -4.04
N GLN A 77 0.56 4.98 -4.15
CA GLN A 77 -0.76 5.39 -3.68
C GLN A 77 -1.89 4.64 -4.39
N ARG A 78 -1.82 4.52 -5.73
CA ARG A 78 -2.82 3.76 -6.50
C ARG A 78 -2.86 2.30 -6.08
N ARG A 79 -1.70 1.65 -5.93
CA ARG A 79 -1.67 0.25 -5.46
C ARG A 79 -2.21 0.08 -4.05
N GLY A 80 -2.00 1.08 -3.17
CA GLY A 80 -2.63 1.11 -1.85
C GLY A 80 -4.15 1.14 -1.93
N GLN A 81 -4.71 2.00 -2.79
CA GLN A 81 -6.16 2.08 -3.04
C GLN A 81 -6.72 0.78 -3.61
N ASP A 82 -6.02 0.16 -4.57
CA ASP A 82 -6.42 -1.12 -5.15
C ASP A 82 -6.43 -2.24 -4.08
N ALA A 83 -5.43 -2.25 -3.19
CA ALA A 83 -5.36 -3.20 -2.09
C ALA A 83 -6.49 -3.00 -1.07
N GLU A 84 -6.79 -1.75 -0.69
CA GLU A 84 -7.92 -1.43 0.19
C GLU A 84 -9.26 -1.87 -0.43
N ALA A 85 -9.47 -1.59 -1.72
CA ALA A 85 -10.67 -2.01 -2.43
C ALA A 85 -10.80 -3.55 -2.47
N ALA A 86 -9.70 -4.27 -2.71
CA ALA A 86 -9.67 -5.72 -2.67
C ALA A 86 -9.99 -6.29 -1.28
N LEU A 87 -9.46 -5.69 -0.21
CA LEU A 87 -9.75 -6.07 1.17
C LEU A 87 -11.23 -5.82 1.53
N GLN A 88 -11.80 -4.70 1.10
CA GLN A 88 -13.23 -4.43 1.28
C GLN A 88 -14.11 -5.44 0.54
N ALA A 89 -13.74 -5.79 -0.69
CA ALA A 89 -14.45 -6.81 -1.48
C ALA A 89 -14.37 -8.20 -0.82
N LEU A 90 -13.20 -8.57 -0.28
CA LEU A 90 -13.03 -9.81 0.49
C LEU A 90 -13.88 -9.81 1.75
N GLY A 91 -13.88 -8.71 2.53
CA GLY A 91 -14.73 -8.57 3.72
C GLY A 91 -16.22 -8.72 3.38
N ALA A 92 -16.69 -8.03 2.34
CA ALA A 92 -18.07 -8.15 1.87
C ALA A 92 -18.40 -9.58 1.39
N GLY A 93 -17.46 -10.26 0.73
CA GLY A 93 -17.58 -11.65 0.32
C GLY A 93 -17.70 -12.61 1.51
N GLN A 94 -16.90 -12.41 2.56
CA GLN A 94 -16.98 -13.19 3.79
C GLN A 94 -18.32 -12.99 4.51
N THR A 95 -18.80 -11.75 4.60
CA THR A 95 -20.12 -11.46 5.18
C THR A 95 -21.24 -12.16 4.40
N ARG A 96 -21.22 -12.09 3.06
CA ARG A 96 -22.21 -12.78 2.21
C ARG A 96 -22.13 -14.30 2.37
N LEU A 97 -20.94 -14.88 2.47
CA LEU A 97 -20.78 -16.32 2.71
C LEU A 97 -21.27 -16.73 4.09
N GLN A 98 -21.05 -15.92 5.13
CA GLN A 98 -21.59 -16.15 6.47
C GLN A 98 -23.12 -16.06 6.47
N GLU A 99 -23.70 -15.02 5.86
CA GLU A 99 -25.14 -14.88 5.71
C GLU A 99 -25.77 -16.04 4.93
N ALA A 100 -25.14 -16.47 3.83
CA ALA A 100 -25.59 -17.61 3.05
C ALA A 100 -25.50 -18.93 3.84
N ARG A 101 -24.46 -19.11 4.66
CA ARG A 101 -24.35 -20.26 5.57
C ARG A 101 -25.44 -20.24 6.63
N LEU A 102 -25.68 -19.10 7.28
CA LEU A 102 -26.75 -18.96 8.26
C LEU A 102 -28.12 -19.22 7.62
N ARG A 103 -28.42 -18.63 6.46
CA ARG A 103 -29.66 -18.91 5.72
C ARG A 103 -29.75 -20.36 5.25
N GLY A 104 -28.65 -20.99 4.86
CA GLY A 104 -28.63 -22.41 4.50
C GLY A 104 -28.89 -23.33 5.69
N VAL A 105 -28.36 -23.01 6.87
CA VAL A 105 -28.55 -23.75 8.12
C VAL A 105 -29.97 -23.57 8.66
N TYR A 106 -30.47 -22.32 8.71
CA TYR A 106 -31.81 -21.99 9.23
C TYR A 106 -32.94 -22.19 8.20
N GLY A 107 -32.66 -22.02 6.90
CA GLY A 107 -33.61 -22.27 5.82
C GLY A 107 -33.82 -23.75 5.53
N ARG A 108 -32.84 -24.61 5.83
CA ARG A 108 -33.00 -26.07 5.79
C ARG A 108 -33.70 -26.63 7.04
N THR A 109 -33.64 -25.93 8.18
CA THR A 109 -34.34 -26.32 9.43
C THR A 109 -35.72 -25.69 9.59
N GLY A 110 -36.05 -24.61 8.87
CA GLY A 110 -37.42 -24.07 8.79
C GLY A 110 -38.44 -24.97 8.10
N GLY A 111 -37.99 -26.09 7.52
CA GLY A 111 -38.83 -27.15 6.94
C GLY A 111 -39.09 -28.34 7.85
N VAL A 112 -38.81 -28.28 9.15
CA VAL A 112 -39.25 -29.29 10.12
C VAL A 112 -40.33 -28.67 11.00
N SER A 113 -41.55 -28.63 10.47
CA SER A 113 -42.74 -28.50 11.27
C SER A 113 -42.93 -29.80 12.06
N SER A 114 -42.60 -29.79 13.35
CA SER A 114 -43.16 -30.78 14.27
C SER A 114 -43.35 -30.17 15.66
N GLY A 115 -44.51 -29.55 15.83
CA GLY A 115 -45.29 -29.53 17.06
C GLY A 115 -44.58 -29.18 18.37
N TRP A 116 -44.57 -27.90 18.74
CA TRP A 116 -44.68 -27.52 20.14
C TRP A 116 -46.14 -27.16 20.42
N ARG A 117 -46.97 -28.17 20.72
CA ARG A 117 -48.26 -27.91 21.37
C ARG A 117 -47.94 -27.56 22.81
N SER A 118 -48.00 -26.28 23.15
CA SER A 118 -48.08 -25.84 24.54
C SER A 118 -49.34 -26.44 25.16
N GLY A 119 -49.18 -27.54 25.89
CA GLY A 119 -50.19 -28.04 26.81
C GLY A 119 -50.39 -27.01 27.90
N GLY A 120 -51.34 -26.09 27.68
CA GLY A 120 -51.89 -25.27 28.74
C GLY A 120 -52.60 -26.20 29.72
N THR A 121 -52.01 -26.41 30.89
CA THR A 121 -52.72 -26.88 32.07
C THR A 121 -53.87 -25.90 32.34
N ALA A 122 -55.10 -26.34 32.09
CA ALA A 122 -56.27 -25.72 32.69
C ALA A 122 -56.14 -25.90 34.21
N ILE A 123 -55.95 -24.78 34.91
CA ILE A 123 -56.07 -24.72 36.37
C ILE A 123 -57.57 -24.84 36.65
N ALA A 124 -57.96 -25.88 37.38
CA ALA A 124 -59.32 -26.10 37.89
C ALA A 124 -59.59 -25.21 39.11
#